data_AF-A0A914GM44-F1
#
_entry.id   AF-A0A914GM44-F1
#
_cell.length_a   1.000
_cell.length_b   1.000
_cell.length_c   1.000
_cell.angle_alpha   90.00
_cell.angle_beta   90.00
_cell.angle_gamma   90.00
#
_symmetry.space_group_name_H-M   'P 1'
#
loop_
_entity.id
_entity.type
_entity.pdbx_description
1 polymer ?
#
loop_
_entity_poly.entity_id
_entity_poly.type
_entity_poly.pdbx_seq_one_letter_code
_entity_poly.pdbx_strand_id
1 'polypeptide(L)'
;MRKFRASHCNCHPIGSLAKSCNQTSGQCVCKPGVTGLTCNRCAKGYQQSRSPQTPCLRIPTETTAVYVSSTTPAIEVLVTNKDIIENHIRYSIEIESVFKRGNGVRIRRGQQNFWMTQEEFLCKCPKLKIGKRYLLMGREDTNDVDHPGIVNNRFTIMIEWDENLLDKLERFSRRELKNQCPNRRKLVSTTNI
;
A
#
# COMPACT_ATOMS: atom_id res chain seq x y z
N MET A 1 9.10 8.97 57.18
CA MET A 1 9.57 8.71 55.81
C MET A 1 8.56 7.81 55.09
N ARG A 2 7.84 8.30 54.08
CA ARG A 2 6.88 7.48 53.30
C ARG A 2 7.62 6.81 52.14
N LYS A 3 7.74 5.48 52.16
CA LYS A 3 8.26 4.67 51.05
C LYS A 3 7.30 4.77 49.85
N PHE A 4 7.75 5.37 48.75
CA PHE A 4 7.07 5.24 47.46
C PHE A 4 7.36 3.83 46.91
N ARG A 5 6.31 3.01 46.76
CA ARG A 5 6.38 1.77 45.96
C ARG A 5 6.59 2.19 44.51
N ALA A 6 7.69 1.76 43.89
CA ALA A 6 7.84 1.81 42.45
C ALA A 6 6.81 0.85 41.83
N SER A 7 5.65 1.37 41.43
CA SER A 7 4.66 0.61 40.66
C SER A 7 5.30 0.18 39.35
N HIS A 8 5.50 -1.13 39.16
CA HIS A 8 5.99 -1.67 37.91
C HIS A 8 4.97 -1.35 36.81
N CYS A 9 5.42 -0.63 35.78
CA CYS A 9 4.60 -0.28 34.64
C CYS A 9 4.26 -1.54 33.84
N ASN A 10 3.01 -1.99 33.87
CA ASN A 10 2.53 -3.15 33.11
C ASN A 10 2.24 -2.81 31.64
N CYS A 11 3.19 -2.18 30.96
CA CYS A 11 3.06 -1.78 29.56
C CYS A 11 3.04 -3.02 28.63
N HIS A 12 2.11 -3.04 27.66
CA HIS A 12 1.94 -4.17 26.75
C HIS A 12 3.17 -4.33 25.84
N PRO A 13 3.82 -5.50 25.80
CA PRO A 13 5.13 -5.66 25.15
C PRO A 13 5.11 -5.39 23.65
N ILE A 14 3.97 -5.62 23.00
CA ILE A 14 3.79 -5.36 21.57
C ILE A 14 3.22 -3.96 21.33
N GLY A 15 2.36 -3.46 22.23
CA GLY A 15 1.56 -2.26 22.01
C GLY A 15 2.21 -0.96 22.48
N SER A 16 3.17 -1.06 23.40
CA SER A 16 3.95 0.07 23.90
C SER A 16 5.27 0.25 23.15
N LEU A 17 5.76 1.48 23.11
CA LEU A 17 7.09 1.82 22.61
C LEU A 17 8.20 1.51 23.62
N ALA A 18 7.86 1.55 24.91
CA ALA A 18 8.78 1.27 26.00
C ALA A 18 8.05 0.58 27.17
N LYS A 19 8.82 -0.04 28.06
CA LYS A 19 8.32 -0.58 29.34
C LYS A 19 8.20 0.49 30.44
N SER A 20 8.52 1.74 30.13
CA SER A 20 8.36 2.89 31.02
C SER A 20 6.97 3.52 30.87
N CYS A 21 6.39 3.92 31.99
CA CYS A 21 5.15 4.69 32.05
C CYS A 21 5.38 6.00 32.81
N ASN A 22 4.47 6.96 32.60
CA ASN A 22 4.46 8.20 33.35
C ASN A 22 4.25 7.89 34.85
N GLN A 23 5.14 8.40 35.71
CA GLN A 23 5.13 8.07 37.14
C GLN A 23 3.94 8.67 37.90
N THR A 24 3.32 9.72 37.37
CA THR A 24 2.16 10.39 37.97
C THR A 24 0.84 9.80 37.46
N SER A 25 0.73 9.52 36.16
CA SER A 25 -0.52 9.05 35.55
C SER A 25 -0.58 7.54 35.31
N GLY A 26 0.54 6.82 35.38
CA GLY A 26 0.63 5.40 35.03
C GLY A 26 0.50 5.11 33.53
N GLN A 27 0.41 6.15 32.67
CA GLN A 27 0.21 5.99 31.23
C GLN A 27 1.49 5.53 30.54
N CYS A 28 1.42 4.40 29.84
CA CYS A 28 2.48 3.90 28.97
C CYS A 28 2.53 4.67 27.64
N VAL A 29 3.72 4.75 27.04
CA VAL A 29 3.89 5.33 25.71
C VAL A 29 3.45 4.30 24.66
N CYS A 30 2.35 4.57 23.96
CA CYS A 30 1.76 3.64 23.00
C CYS A 30 2.31 3.80 21.59
N LYS A 31 2.36 2.69 20.83
CA LYS A 31 2.62 2.72 19.39
C LYS A 31 1.45 3.38 18.64
N PRO A 32 1.68 3.85 17.40
CA PRO A 32 0.62 4.42 16.56
C PRO A 32 -0.59 3.48 16.44
N GLY A 33 -1.80 4.02 16.60
CA GLY A 33 -3.04 3.27 16.51
C GLY A 33 -3.37 2.39 17.73
N VAL A 34 -2.50 2.35 18.75
CA VAL A 34 -2.70 1.62 20.01
C VAL A 34 -3.15 2.60 21.10
N THR A 35 -4.02 2.17 22.00
CA THR A 35 -4.55 2.97 23.11
C THR A 35 -4.75 2.14 24.39
N GLY A 36 -5.16 2.81 25.47
CA GLY A 36 -5.29 2.28 26.82
C GLY A 36 -4.12 2.67 27.72
N LEU A 37 -4.33 2.59 29.05
CA LEU A 37 -3.32 2.95 30.06
C LEU A 37 -2.02 2.15 29.86
N THR A 38 -2.17 0.88 29.48
CA THR A 38 -1.08 -0.07 29.24
C THR A 38 -0.86 -0.39 27.76
N CYS A 39 -1.51 0.32 26.83
CA CYS A 39 -1.42 0.08 25.38
C CYS A 39 -1.85 -1.33 24.95
N ASN A 40 -2.92 -1.86 25.53
CA ASN A 40 -3.39 -3.23 25.32
C ASN A 40 -4.51 -3.38 24.27
N ARG A 41 -4.93 -2.30 23.60
CA ARG A 41 -6.01 -2.35 22.58
C ARG A 41 -5.79 -1.36 21.46
N CYS A 42 -6.41 -1.59 20.30
CA CYS A 42 -6.39 -0.63 19.21
C CYS A 42 -7.34 0.55 19.48
N ALA A 43 -6.94 1.74 19.03
CA ALA A 43 -7.78 2.93 19.04
C ALA A 43 -9.00 2.77 18.11
N LYS A 44 -10.01 3.60 18.31
CA LYS A 44 -11.17 3.64 17.40
C LYS A 44 -10.68 3.91 15.97
N GLY A 45 -11.19 3.16 14.99
CA GLY A 45 -10.72 3.22 13.62
C GLY A 45 -9.42 2.45 13.35
N TYR A 46 -8.99 1.56 14.26
CA TYR A 46 -7.88 0.64 14.06
C TYR A 46 -8.28 -0.80 14.42
N GLN A 47 -7.68 -1.79 13.76
CA GLN A 47 -7.87 -3.23 13.99
C GLN A 47 -6.55 -3.92 14.29
N GLN A 48 -6.60 -5.03 15.05
CA GLN A 48 -5.41 -5.81 15.36
C GLN A 48 -4.80 -6.44 14.11
N SER A 49 -3.49 -6.37 13.99
CA SER A 49 -2.71 -6.96 12.90
C SER A 49 -1.87 -8.13 13.42
N ARG A 50 -1.23 -8.87 12.51
CA ARG A 50 -0.27 -9.94 12.83
C ARG A 50 1.17 -9.45 12.99
N SER A 51 1.44 -8.17 12.75
CA SER A 51 2.79 -7.59 12.83
C SER A 51 3.10 -7.12 14.26
N PRO A 52 4.21 -7.58 14.87
CA PRO A 52 4.69 -7.02 16.13
C PRO A 52 5.14 -5.56 16.03
N GLN A 53 5.61 -5.13 14.85
CA GLN A 53 6.02 -3.74 14.62
C GLN A 53 4.80 -2.80 14.55
N THR A 54 3.75 -3.21 13.84
CA THR A 54 2.52 -2.44 13.65
C THR A 54 1.30 -3.22 14.12
N PRO A 55 1.09 -3.36 15.44
CA PRO A 55 0.04 -4.23 15.97
C PRO A 55 -1.39 -3.74 15.72
N CYS A 56 -1.56 -2.46 15.40
CA CYS A 56 -2.85 -1.88 15.05
C CYS A 56 -2.76 -1.21 13.68
N LEU A 57 -3.52 -1.72 12.71
CA LEU A 57 -3.66 -1.13 11.38
C LEU A 57 -4.91 -0.27 11.32
N ARG A 58 -4.82 0.89 10.68
CA ARG A 58 -5.97 1.79 10.49
C ARG A 58 -7.03 1.08 9.65
N ILE A 59 -8.27 1.08 10.14
CA ILE A 59 -9.44 0.67 9.38
C ILE A 59 -9.72 1.80 8.38
N PRO A 60 -9.77 1.54 7.07
CA PRO A 60 -10.11 2.55 6.08
C PRO A 60 -11.54 3.06 6.34
N THR A 61 -11.68 4.30 6.83
CA THR A 61 -12.96 4.95 7.15
C THR A 61 -13.52 5.72 5.96
N GLU A 62 -13.59 5.08 4.79
CA GLU A 62 -13.87 5.67 3.47
C GLU A 62 -12.62 6.16 2.70
N THR A 63 -12.63 5.86 1.40
CA THR A 63 -11.77 6.38 0.30
C THR A 63 -10.24 6.21 0.30
N THR A 64 -9.68 5.26 1.03
CA THR A 64 -8.31 4.73 0.74
C THR A 64 -8.24 3.22 0.58
N ALA A 65 -9.37 2.55 0.37
CA ALA A 65 -9.32 1.38 -0.51
C ALA A 65 -9.01 1.96 -1.89
N VAL A 66 -7.77 1.88 -2.33
CA VAL A 66 -7.51 2.07 -3.76
C VAL A 66 -8.33 0.98 -4.42
N TYR A 67 -9.42 1.39 -5.05
CA TYR A 67 -10.30 0.53 -5.80
C TYR A 67 -9.49 0.05 -7.01
N VAL A 68 -8.69 -0.99 -6.79
CA VAL A 68 -8.19 -1.87 -7.85
C VAL A 68 -9.45 -2.54 -8.40
N SER A 69 -10.13 -1.83 -9.29
CA SER A 69 -11.35 -2.30 -9.96
C SER A 69 -11.06 -3.67 -10.56
N SER A 70 -12.10 -4.49 -10.74
CA SER A 70 -12.01 -5.73 -11.53
C SER A 70 -11.39 -5.50 -12.92
N THR A 71 -11.36 -4.25 -13.40
CA THR A 71 -10.79 -3.87 -14.70
C THR A 71 -9.36 -3.32 -14.68
N THR A 72 -8.72 -3.19 -13.51
CA THR A 72 -7.35 -2.68 -13.42
C THR A 72 -6.34 -3.81 -13.68
N PRO A 73 -5.40 -3.64 -14.61
CA PRO A 73 -4.31 -4.59 -14.80
C PRO A 73 -3.39 -4.62 -13.58
N ALA A 74 -2.79 -5.78 -13.35
CA ALA A 74 -1.77 -6.00 -12.33
C ALA A 74 -0.60 -6.73 -12.99
N ILE A 75 0.54 -6.07 -13.05
CA ILE A 75 1.72 -6.53 -13.78
C ILE A 75 2.99 -6.38 -12.95
N GLU A 76 3.93 -7.29 -13.15
CA GLU A 76 5.30 -7.17 -12.66
C GLU A 76 6.13 -6.43 -13.72
N VAL A 77 6.80 -5.37 -13.29
CA VAL A 77 7.66 -4.56 -14.16
C VAL A 77 9.06 -4.43 -13.58
N LEU A 78 10.07 -4.56 -14.42
CA LEU A 78 11.46 -4.22 -14.12
C LEU A 78 11.78 -2.85 -14.72
N VAL A 79 12.28 -1.91 -13.93
CA VAL A 79 12.73 -0.61 -14.45
C VAL A 79 14.14 -0.77 -15.02
N THR A 80 14.32 -0.55 -16.32
CA THR A 80 15.60 -0.78 -17.02
C THR A 80 16.35 0.50 -17.33
N ASN A 81 15.65 1.59 -17.63
CA ASN A 81 16.27 2.89 -17.93
C ASN A 81 15.40 4.06 -17.46
N LYS A 82 16.00 5.26 -17.38
CA LYS A 82 15.33 6.53 -17.12
C LYS A 82 15.93 7.64 -17.98
N ASP A 83 15.09 8.28 -18.78
CA ASP A 83 15.42 9.48 -19.57
C ASP A 83 14.62 10.69 -19.07
N ILE A 84 15.17 11.88 -19.25
CA ILE A 84 14.48 13.16 -18.98
C ILE A 84 14.23 13.80 -20.33
N ILE A 85 12.95 14.01 -20.67
CA ILE A 85 12.51 14.55 -21.95
C ILE A 85 11.65 15.78 -21.63
N GLU A 86 12.20 16.96 -21.89
CA GLU A 86 11.57 18.25 -21.56
C GLU A 86 11.14 18.32 -20.08
N ASN A 87 9.83 18.29 -19.83
CA ASN A 87 9.22 18.34 -18.50
C ASN A 87 8.68 16.97 -18.02
N HIS A 88 9.02 15.90 -18.73
CA HIS A 88 8.61 14.54 -18.43
C HIS A 88 9.81 13.64 -18.17
N ILE A 89 9.59 12.64 -17.31
CA ILE A 89 10.51 11.57 -17.03
C ILE A 89 9.97 10.32 -17.70
N ARG A 90 10.77 9.73 -18.58
CA ARG A 90 10.45 8.49 -19.27
C ARG A 90 11.24 7.36 -18.65
N TYR A 91 10.56 6.42 -18.02
CA TYR A 91 11.16 5.15 -17.62
C TYR A 91 10.95 4.11 -18.70
N SER A 92 12.01 3.40 -19.09
CA SER A 92 11.86 2.14 -19.82
C SER A 92 11.57 1.04 -18.80
N ILE A 93 10.44 0.37 -18.98
CA ILE A 93 10.01 -0.73 -18.11
C ILE A 93 9.89 -2.01 -18.93
N GLU A 94 10.32 -3.13 -18.36
CA GLU A 94 10.19 -4.46 -18.95
C GLU A 94 9.08 -5.21 -18.21
N ILE A 95 8.02 -5.60 -18.94
CA ILE A 95 6.89 -6.33 -18.36
C ILE A 95 7.23 -7.83 -18.32
N GLU A 96 7.64 -8.32 -17.15
CA GLU A 96 8.02 -9.73 -16.93
C GLU A 96 6.77 -10.63 -16.77
N SER A 97 5.80 -10.21 -15.95
CA SER A 97 4.61 -11.00 -15.61
C SER A 97 3.31 -10.20 -15.71
N VAL A 98 2.23 -10.85 -16.14
CA VAL A 98 0.87 -10.28 -16.17
C VAL A 98 -0.05 -11.13 -15.33
N PHE A 99 -0.38 -10.66 -14.12
CA PHE A 99 -1.26 -11.38 -13.19
C PHE A 99 -2.73 -11.16 -13.48
N LYS A 100 -3.05 -9.97 -14.01
CA LYS A 100 -4.41 -9.60 -14.38
C LYS A 100 -4.40 -8.66 -15.56
N ARG A 101 -5.27 -8.91 -16.55
CA ARG A 101 -5.47 -8.04 -17.70
C ARG A 101 -6.61 -7.07 -17.41
N GLY A 102 -6.45 -5.82 -17.83
CA GLY A 102 -7.52 -4.83 -17.78
C GLY A 102 -8.52 -5.01 -18.92
N ASN A 103 -9.72 -4.45 -18.77
CA ASN A 103 -10.70 -4.40 -19.87
C ASN A 103 -10.22 -3.40 -20.93
N GLY A 104 -10.03 -3.86 -22.17
CA GLY A 104 -9.66 -3.02 -23.31
C GLY A 104 -8.18 -2.66 -23.42
N VAL A 105 -7.33 -3.21 -22.54
CA VAL A 105 -5.91 -2.86 -22.45
C VAL A 105 -5.03 -3.92 -23.11
N ARG A 106 -4.16 -3.51 -24.04
CA ARG A 106 -3.21 -4.40 -24.77
C ARG A 106 -1.85 -4.46 -24.05
N ILE A 107 -1.83 -4.65 -22.74
CA ILE A 107 -0.59 -4.91 -22.02
C ILE A 107 0.01 -6.24 -22.49
N ARG A 108 1.21 -6.17 -23.05
CA ARG A 108 2.01 -7.31 -23.50
C ARG A 108 3.31 -7.36 -22.73
N ARG A 109 3.87 -8.56 -22.59
CA ARG A 109 5.26 -8.73 -22.15
C ARG A 109 6.19 -8.01 -23.14
N GLY A 110 7.30 -7.52 -22.63
CA GLY A 110 8.24 -6.73 -23.41
C GLY A 110 8.47 -5.34 -22.83
N GLN A 111 9.34 -4.60 -23.50
CA GLN A 111 9.67 -3.23 -23.16
C GLN A 111 8.49 -2.30 -23.46
N GLN A 112 8.16 -1.44 -22.50
CA GLN A 112 7.16 -0.39 -22.59
C GLN A 112 7.70 0.90 -21.95
N ASN A 113 7.06 2.02 -22.25
CA ASN A 113 7.37 3.29 -21.61
C ASN A 113 6.43 3.53 -20.43
N PHE A 114 6.99 4.03 -19.34
CA PHE A 114 6.26 4.58 -18.21
C PHE A 114 6.60 6.06 -18.04
N TRP A 115 5.59 6.92 -18.18
CA TRP A 115 5.74 8.36 -18.16
C TRP A 115 5.33 8.96 -16.82
N MET A 116 6.09 9.94 -16.37
CA MET A 116 5.86 10.67 -15.12
C MET A 116 6.18 12.14 -15.33
N THR A 117 5.42 13.05 -14.73
CA THR A 117 5.73 14.48 -14.83
C THR A 117 6.94 14.84 -13.96
N GLN A 118 7.60 15.97 -14.25
CA GLN A 118 8.70 16.45 -13.42
C GLN A 118 8.26 16.69 -11.97
N GLU A 119 7.03 17.17 -11.74
CA GLU A 119 6.47 17.40 -10.40
C GLU A 119 6.38 16.11 -9.58
N GLU A 120 5.86 15.04 -10.20
CA GLU A 120 5.74 13.71 -9.58
C GLU A 120 7.12 13.11 -9.25
N PHE A 121 8.08 13.33 -10.13
CA PHE A 121 9.46 12.89 -9.93
C PHE A 121 10.13 13.63 -8.76
N LEU A 122 9.99 14.96 -8.68
CA LEU A 122 10.52 15.77 -7.59
C LEU A 122 9.86 15.41 -6.24
N CYS A 123 8.57 15.08 -6.27
CA CYS A 123 7.81 14.60 -5.11
C CYS A 123 8.20 13.17 -4.69
N LYS A 124 8.95 12.44 -5.54
CA LYS A 124 9.33 11.02 -5.35
C LYS A 124 8.11 10.10 -5.25
N CYS A 125 7.09 10.36 -6.05
CA CYS A 125 5.80 9.69 -5.98
C CYS A 125 5.39 9.04 -7.31
N PRO A 126 5.67 7.73 -7.53
CA PRO A 126 6.53 6.84 -6.75
C PRO A 126 8.05 7.01 -6.97
N LYS A 127 8.84 6.62 -5.96
CA LYS A 127 10.32 6.60 -6.04
C LYS A 127 10.81 5.34 -6.76
N LEU A 128 10.90 5.42 -8.09
CA LEU A 128 11.41 4.33 -8.91
C LEU A 128 12.94 4.29 -8.95
N LYS A 129 13.50 3.09 -9.02
CA LYS A 129 14.93 2.83 -9.13
C LYS A 129 15.19 1.90 -10.30
N ILE A 130 16.21 2.21 -11.09
CA ILE A 130 16.69 1.32 -12.16
C ILE A 130 17.19 0.02 -11.53
N GLY A 131 16.93 -1.11 -12.19
CA GLY A 131 17.29 -2.46 -11.74
C GLY A 131 16.37 -3.01 -10.65
N LYS A 132 15.27 -2.33 -10.32
CA LYS A 132 14.28 -2.79 -9.34
C LYS A 132 12.97 -3.19 -9.99
N ARG A 133 12.35 -4.22 -9.40
CA ARG A 133 11.05 -4.74 -9.77
C ARG A 133 9.94 -4.10 -8.95
N TYR A 134 8.79 -3.91 -9.59
CA TYR A 134 7.61 -3.34 -8.97
C TYR A 134 6.37 -4.07 -9.45
N LEU A 135 5.40 -4.24 -8.55
CA LEU A 135 4.01 -4.51 -8.93
C LEU A 135 3.38 -3.17 -9.35
N LEU A 136 3.06 -3.05 -10.63
CA LEU A 136 2.30 -1.93 -11.17
C LEU A 136 0.83 -2.33 -11.26
N MET A 137 -0.03 -1.52 -10.64
CA MET A 137 -1.49 -1.61 -10.74
C MET A 137 -2.03 -0.23 -11.09
N GLY A 138 -2.70 -0.10 -12.23
CA GLY A 138 -3.21 1.20 -12.66
C GLY A 138 -3.96 1.08 -13.96
N ARG A 139 -4.74 2.09 -14.32
CA ARG A 139 -5.34 2.16 -15.65
C ARG A 139 -4.31 2.77 -16.59
N GLU A 140 -4.06 2.10 -17.72
CA GLU A 140 -3.43 2.73 -18.86
C GLU A 140 -4.43 3.79 -19.37
N ASP A 141 -4.19 5.04 -19.02
CA ASP A 141 -4.53 6.14 -19.92
C ASP A 141 -3.32 6.21 -20.86
N THR A 142 -3.46 6.26 -22.18
CA THR A 142 -3.90 7.48 -22.83
C THR A 142 -4.23 7.24 -24.32
N ASN A 143 -5.09 8.08 -24.89
CA ASN A 143 -5.11 8.39 -26.33
C ASN A 143 -4.08 9.50 -26.66
N ASP A 144 -3.05 9.66 -25.82
CA ASP A 144 -2.05 10.72 -25.91
C ASP A 144 -0.97 10.27 -26.89
N VAL A 145 -0.89 10.99 -28.01
CA VAL A 145 0.03 10.69 -29.10
C VAL A 145 1.46 11.06 -28.73
N ASP A 146 1.64 12.03 -27.84
CA ASP A 146 2.96 12.57 -27.47
C ASP A 146 3.68 11.66 -26.46
N HIS A 147 2.91 10.91 -25.66
CA HIS A 147 3.42 10.03 -24.61
C HIS A 147 2.90 8.59 -24.76
N PRO A 148 3.35 7.84 -25.78
CA PRO A 148 2.90 6.47 -25.98
C PRO A 148 3.39 5.57 -24.84
N GLY A 149 2.46 4.88 -24.18
CA GLY A 149 2.73 3.93 -23.11
C GLY A 149 1.84 4.16 -21.88
N ILE A 150 2.34 3.74 -20.71
CA ILE A 150 1.63 3.87 -19.44
C ILE A 150 1.98 5.21 -18.82
N VAL A 151 0.99 6.05 -18.50
CA VAL A 151 1.22 7.32 -17.82
C VAL A 151 0.86 7.21 -16.34
N ASN A 152 1.72 7.75 -15.46
CA ASN A 152 1.43 7.85 -14.05
C ASN A 152 0.20 8.73 -13.83
N ASN A 153 -0.76 8.24 -13.06
CA ASN A 153 -1.95 8.99 -12.70
C ASN A 153 -2.32 8.70 -11.24
N ARG A 154 -3.32 9.41 -10.72
CA ARG A 154 -3.86 9.21 -9.36
C ARG A 154 -4.39 7.81 -9.06
N PHE A 155 -4.50 6.94 -10.08
CA PHE A 155 -4.96 5.56 -9.97
C PHE A 155 -3.82 4.54 -10.17
N THR A 156 -2.61 5.03 -10.43
CA THR A 156 -1.41 4.21 -10.60
C THR A 156 -0.77 3.97 -9.24
N ILE A 157 -0.60 2.70 -8.92
CA ILE A 157 0.13 2.22 -7.75
C ILE A 157 1.35 1.46 -8.26
N MET A 158 2.51 1.79 -7.69
CA MET A 158 3.71 0.98 -7.83
C MET A 158 4.21 0.57 -6.45
N ILE A 159 4.25 -0.73 -6.21
CA ILE A 159 4.74 -1.34 -4.96
C ILE A 159 6.05 -2.04 -5.30
N GLU A 160 7.13 -1.78 -4.55
CA GLU A 160 8.38 -2.52 -4.72
C GLU A 160 8.14 -4.02 -4.55
N TRP A 161 8.65 -4.81 -5.48
CA TRP A 161 8.43 -6.24 -5.52
C TRP A 161 9.02 -6.93 -4.27
N ASP A 162 8.29 -7.92 -3.77
CA ASP A 162 8.70 -8.79 -2.65
C ASP A 162 8.26 -10.22 -2.99
N GLU A 163 9.07 -11.23 -2.69
CA GLU A 163 8.74 -12.64 -2.97
C GLU A 163 7.46 -13.07 -2.23
N ASN A 164 7.17 -12.50 -1.06
CA ASN A 164 5.90 -12.76 -0.37
C ASN A 164 4.68 -12.15 -1.09
N LEU A 165 4.90 -11.18 -1.98
CA LEU A 165 3.86 -10.60 -2.82
C LEU A 165 3.46 -11.59 -3.92
N LEU A 166 4.41 -12.34 -4.48
CA LEU A 166 4.14 -13.36 -5.50
C LEU A 166 3.14 -14.41 -5.00
N ASP A 167 3.40 -15.03 -3.84
CA ASP A 167 2.50 -16.03 -3.24
C ASP A 167 1.09 -15.45 -3.00
N LYS A 168 0.99 -14.18 -2.58
CA LYS A 168 -0.31 -13.50 -2.41
C LYS A 168 -1.02 -13.28 -3.75
N LEU A 169 -0.29 -12.83 -4.77
CA LEU A 169 -0.82 -12.57 -6.11
C LEU A 169 -1.28 -13.86 -6.80
N GLU A 170 -0.50 -14.93 -6.68
CA GLU A 170 -0.89 -16.24 -7.21
C GLU A 170 -2.13 -16.80 -6.52
N ARG A 171 -2.23 -16.67 -5.19
CA ARG A 171 -3.45 -17.06 -4.45
C ARG A 171 -4.65 -16.23 -4.89
N PHE A 172 -4.46 -14.94 -5.13
CA PHE A 172 -5.50 -14.06 -5.63
C PHE A 172 -5.96 -14.48 -7.03
N SER A 173 -5.01 -14.64 -7.97
CA SER A 173 -5.29 -15.07 -9.34
C SER A 173 -6.01 -16.43 -9.39
N ARG A 174 -5.57 -17.40 -8.55
CA ARG A 174 -6.25 -18.70 -8.39
C ARG A 174 -7.70 -18.57 -7.89
N ARG A 175 -7.99 -17.61 -7.00
CA ARG A 175 -9.36 -17.34 -6.52
C ARG A 175 -10.21 -16.68 -7.60
N GLU A 176 -9.63 -15.78 -8.39
CA GLU A 176 -10.30 -15.14 -9.52
C GLU A 176 -10.73 -16.19 -10.57
N LEU A 177 -9.81 -17.09 -10.96
CA LEU A 177 -10.12 -18.21 -11.87
C LEU A 177 -11.23 -19.13 -11.34
N LYS A 178 -11.38 -19.24 -10.02
CA LYS A 178 -12.43 -20.02 -9.36
C LYS A 178 -13.71 -19.24 -9.08
N ASN A 179 -13.82 -17.98 -9.53
CA ASN A 179 -14.91 -17.06 -9.19
C ASN A 179 -15.14 -16.91 -7.67
N GLN A 180 -14.08 -17.09 -6.87
CA GLN A 180 -14.10 -17.00 -5.40
C GLN A 180 -13.71 -15.61 -4.89
N CYS A 181 -13.73 -14.61 -5.78
CA CYS A 181 -13.61 -13.22 -5.35
C CYS A 181 -14.83 -12.88 -4.49
N PRO A 182 -14.64 -12.37 -3.26
CA PRO A 182 -15.76 -11.97 -2.44
C PRO A 182 -16.62 -10.97 -3.22
N ASN A 183 -17.92 -11.21 -3.28
CA ASN A 183 -18.87 -10.27 -3.88
C ASN A 183 -18.61 -8.87 -3.33
N ARG A 184 -18.74 -7.83 -4.18
CA ARG A 184 -18.72 -6.43 -3.73
C ARG A 184 -19.61 -6.35 -2.51
N ARG A 185 -19.02 -6.17 -1.32
CA ARG A 185 -19.83 -5.81 -0.17
C ARG A 185 -20.42 -4.48 -0.55
N LYS A 186 -21.74 -4.44 -0.80
CA LYS A 186 -22.49 -3.17 -0.82
C LYS A 186 -22.07 -2.47 0.46
N LEU A 187 -21.36 -1.36 0.32
CA LEU A 187 -21.07 -0.50 1.45
C LEU A 187 -22.44 -0.12 1.98
N VAL A 188 -22.82 -0.68 3.11
CA VAL A 188 -23.97 -0.20 3.85
C VAL A 188 -23.53 1.19 4.31
N SER A 189 -24.03 2.21 3.61
CA SER A 189 -23.99 3.59 4.08
C SER A 189 -24.72 3.60 5.40
N THR A 190 -24.00 3.51 6.51
CA THR A 190 -24.58 3.85 7.80
C THR A 190 -24.62 5.37 7.88
N THR A 191 -25.53 5.96 7.12
CA THR A 191 -26.11 7.26 7.44
C THR A 191 -27.06 6.98 8.60
N ASN A 192 -26.59 7.19 9.83
CA ASN A 192 -27.47 7.29 10.98
C ASN A 192 -27.24 8.68 11.59
N ILE A 193 -28.16 9.57 11.18
CA ILE A 193 -28.92 10.56 11.97
C ILE A 193 -28.29 10.93 13.32
#